data_AF-A0A7K4FK17-F1
#
_entry.id   AF-A0A7K4FK17-F1
#
_cell.length_a   1.000
_cell.length_b   1.000
_cell.length_c   1.000
_cell.angle_alpha   90.00
_cell.angle_beta   90.00
_cell.angle_gamma   90.00
#
_symmetry.space_group_name_H-M   'P 1'
#
loop_
_entity.id
_entity.type
_entity.pdbx_description
1 polymer ?
#
loop_
_entity_poly.entity_id
_entity_poly.type
_entity_poly.pdbx_seq_one_letter_code
_entity_poly.pdbx_strand_id
1 'polypeptide(L)'
;MGDLQTLLERFEDLRGKEEAQKASEHLISGRFTLRDLRTQLDSLGQMGSLSKLMSFFPGLGPAKIDDSKLNETQVQLRKFRTMLDSMTSAELDDANIIKSERAHRIARGSGHKPPEVRALLRYYETTKKAAHGITSNRRLRRQIERQMSQGGTPPHS
;
A
#
# COMPACT_ATOMS: atom_id res chain seq x y z
N MET A 1 -23.48 -21.07 6.97
CA MET A 1 -24.10 -19.72 6.98
C MET A 1 -23.51 -18.98 8.16
N GLY A 2 -22.39 -18.26 8.00
CA GLY A 2 -21.82 -17.56 9.17
C GLY A 2 -20.48 -16.85 9.00
N ASP A 3 -19.61 -17.22 8.05
CA ASP A 3 -18.24 -16.70 8.12
C ASP A 3 -17.90 -15.56 7.14
N LEU A 4 -18.49 -15.51 5.94
CA LEU A 4 -18.11 -14.48 4.97
C LEU A 4 -18.79 -13.12 5.20
N GLN A 5 -20.04 -13.09 5.68
CA GLN A 5 -20.74 -11.84 5.99
C GLN A 5 -20.17 -11.16 7.24
N THR A 6 -19.89 -11.93 8.30
CA THR A 6 -19.27 -11.43 9.53
C THR A 6 -17.83 -10.96 9.31
N LEU A 7 -17.11 -11.59 8.37
CA LEU A 7 -15.79 -11.12 7.91
C LEU A 7 -15.89 -9.83 7.10
N LEU A 8 -16.95 -9.63 6.31
CA LEU A 8 -17.19 -8.39 5.56
C LEU A 8 -17.56 -7.23 6.49
N GLU A 9 -18.48 -7.45 7.43
CA GLU A 9 -18.95 -6.42 8.37
C GLU A 9 -17.81 -5.88 9.25
N ARG A 10 -16.89 -6.75 9.71
CA ARG A 10 -15.68 -6.31 10.45
C ARG A 10 -14.58 -5.72 9.56
N PHE A 11 -14.64 -5.92 8.25
CA PHE A 11 -13.74 -5.27 7.29
C PHE A 11 -14.19 -3.85 6.95
N GLU A 12 -15.50 -3.60 6.96
CA GLU A 12 -16.07 -2.27 6.76
C GLU A 12 -15.79 -1.33 7.95
N ASP A 13 -15.74 -1.86 9.18
CA ASP A 13 -15.42 -1.07 10.38
C ASP A 13 -13.95 -0.64 10.49
N LEU A 14 -13.03 -1.34 9.81
CA LEU A 14 -11.58 -1.07 9.86
C LEU A 14 -11.05 -0.23 8.68
N ARG A 15 -11.90 0.08 7.69
CA ARG A 15 -11.55 0.93 6.56
C ARG A 15 -12.53 2.07 6.44
N GLY A 16 -12.07 3.29 6.75
CA GLY A 16 -12.74 4.50 6.32
C GLY A 16 -12.95 4.46 4.81
N LYS A 17 -14.20 4.20 4.39
CA LYS A 17 -14.62 4.09 2.99
C LYS A 17 -14.14 5.30 2.15
N GLU A 18 -14.00 6.46 2.79
CA GLU A 18 -13.47 7.68 2.16
C GLU A 18 -11.98 7.62 1.80
N GLU A 19 -11.12 7.06 2.65
CA GLU A 19 -9.67 7.03 2.41
C GLU A 19 -9.31 6.06 1.28
N ALA A 20 -9.99 4.92 1.22
CA ALA A 20 -9.86 3.96 0.13
C ALA A 20 -10.35 4.54 -1.20
N GLN A 21 -11.43 5.33 -1.18
CA GLN A 21 -11.97 5.98 -2.37
C GLN A 21 -11.07 7.12 -2.88
N LYS A 22 -10.55 7.96 -1.97
CA LYS A 22 -9.54 8.98 -2.32
C LYS A 22 -8.26 8.34 -2.88
N ALA A 23 -7.76 7.28 -2.25
CA ALA A 23 -6.60 6.55 -2.77
C ALA A 23 -6.87 5.98 -4.18
N SER A 24 -8.08 5.46 -4.42
CA SER A 24 -8.50 4.98 -5.74
C SER A 24 -8.54 6.12 -6.78
N GLU A 25 -9.11 7.28 -6.43
CA GLU A 25 -9.13 8.46 -7.30
C GLU A 25 -7.73 8.99 -7.61
N HIS A 26 -6.82 9.03 -6.63
CA HIS A 26 -5.43 9.42 -6.83
C HIS A 26 -4.67 8.44 -7.74
N LEU A 27 -4.91 7.13 -7.58
CA LEU A 27 -4.38 6.10 -8.48
C LEU A 27 -4.92 6.27 -9.91
N ILE A 28 -6.23 6.51 -10.07
CA ILE A 28 -6.89 6.72 -11.37
C ILE A 28 -6.41 8.03 -12.04
N SER A 29 -6.12 9.07 -11.25
CA SER A 29 -5.60 10.36 -11.74
C SER A 29 -4.12 10.30 -12.17
N GLY A 30 -3.44 9.17 -11.93
CA GLY A 30 -2.01 8.98 -12.25
C GLY A 30 -1.06 9.70 -11.29
N ARG A 31 -1.57 10.35 -10.23
CA ARG A 31 -0.79 11.04 -9.21
C ARG A 31 -0.60 10.14 -8.00
N PHE A 32 0.13 9.05 -8.18
CA PHE A 32 0.64 8.27 -7.06
C PHE A 32 1.87 8.99 -6.49
N THR A 33 1.79 9.41 -5.23
CA THR A 33 2.82 10.17 -4.50
C THR A 33 3.43 9.33 -3.37
N LEU A 34 4.52 9.82 -2.76
CA LEU A 34 5.12 9.14 -1.59
C LEU A 34 4.22 9.24 -0.35
N ARG A 35 3.31 10.22 -0.31
CA ARG A 35 2.25 10.32 0.70
C ARG A 35 1.28 9.15 0.63
N ASP A 36 0.87 8.76 -0.57
CA ASP A 36 -0.02 7.60 -0.77
C ASP A 36 0.68 6.31 -0.34
N LEU A 37 1.97 6.18 -0.68
CA LEU A 37 2.79 5.07 -0.25
C LEU A 37 2.89 5.00 1.28
N ARG A 38 3.03 6.14 1.97
CA ARG A 38 3.05 6.21 3.43
C ARG A 38 1.74 5.68 4.03
N THR A 39 0.59 6.13 3.53
CA THR A 39 -0.73 5.65 4.01
C THR A 39 -0.90 4.14 3.78
N GLN A 40 -0.42 3.62 2.65
CA GLN A 40 -0.41 2.18 2.38
C GLN A 40 0.50 1.43 3.36
N LEU A 41 1.70 1.95 3.65
CA LEU A 41 2.62 1.35 4.63
C LEU A 41 2.06 1.41 6.05
N ASP A 42 1.35 2.47 6.43
CA ASP A 42 0.68 2.56 7.74
C ASP A 42 -0.44 1.52 7.85
N SER A 43 -1.21 1.29 6.78
CA SER A 43 -2.23 0.25 6.71
C SER A 43 -1.65 -1.18 6.81
N LEU A 44 -0.44 -1.39 6.27
CA LEU A 44 0.28 -2.67 6.33
C LEU A 44 1.06 -2.85 7.64
N GLY A 45 1.49 -1.75 8.25
CA GLY A 45 2.30 -1.70 9.47
C GLY A 45 1.52 -1.96 10.76
N GLN A 46 0.18 -1.99 10.69
CA GLN A 46 -0.68 -2.59 11.70
C GLN A 46 -0.36 -4.09 11.75
N MET A 47 0.58 -4.47 12.61
CA MET A 47 1.31 -5.75 12.76
C MET A 47 0.49 -7.05 12.66
N GLY A 48 -0.84 -6.99 12.56
CA GLY A 48 -1.73 -8.15 12.52
C GLY A 48 -2.27 -8.53 11.15
N SER A 49 -2.41 -7.64 10.16
CA SER A 49 -3.29 -7.95 9.02
C SER A 49 -2.79 -9.10 8.13
N LEU A 50 -1.50 -9.15 7.78
CA LEU A 50 -0.99 -10.17 6.86
C LEU A 50 -0.89 -11.58 7.49
N SER A 51 -0.37 -11.66 8.71
CA SER A 51 -0.30 -12.95 9.46
C SER A 51 -1.71 -13.45 9.79
N LYS A 52 -2.60 -12.56 10.23
CA LYS A 52 -4.00 -12.89 10.55
C LYS A 52 -4.82 -13.26 9.32
N LEU A 53 -4.61 -12.60 8.17
CA LEU A 53 -5.26 -12.97 6.90
C LEU A 53 -4.80 -14.35 6.41
N MET A 54 -3.53 -14.72 6.59
CA MET A 54 -3.06 -16.07 6.27
C MET A 54 -3.64 -17.12 7.23
N SER A 55 -3.79 -16.81 8.52
CA SER A 55 -4.44 -17.72 9.48
C SER A 55 -5.92 -18.01 9.17
N PHE A 56 -6.58 -17.17 8.36
CA PHE A 56 -7.98 -17.31 7.99
C PHE A 56 -8.21 -18.00 6.63
N PHE A 57 -7.17 -18.42 5.90
CA PHE A 57 -7.34 -19.05 4.57
C PHE A 57 -7.23 -20.59 4.66
N PRO A 58 -8.36 -21.33 4.72
CA PRO A 58 -8.34 -22.80 4.79
C PRO A 58 -7.86 -23.39 3.45
N GLY A 59 -6.96 -24.38 3.50
CA GLY A 59 -6.46 -25.09 2.32
C GLY A 59 -5.13 -24.56 1.77
N LEU A 60 -4.69 -23.39 2.23
CA LEU A 60 -3.26 -23.12 2.31
C LEU A 60 -2.81 -23.76 3.63
N GLY A 61 -2.30 -25.00 3.57
CA GLY A 61 -1.43 -25.48 4.65
C GLY A 61 -0.29 -24.49 4.88
N PRO A 62 0.62 -24.71 5.83
CA PRO A 62 1.85 -23.92 5.92
C PRO A 62 2.71 -24.18 4.68
N ALA A 63 2.32 -23.65 3.52
CA ALA A 63 3.22 -23.28 2.47
C ALA A 63 4.17 -22.33 3.18
N LYS A 64 5.35 -22.87 3.50
CA LYS A 64 6.40 -22.26 4.30
C LYS A 64 6.82 -20.96 3.65
N ILE A 65 6.02 -19.92 3.81
CA ILE A 65 6.49 -18.57 3.77
C ILE A 65 7.31 -18.51 5.04
N ASP A 66 8.62 -18.70 4.90
CA ASP A 66 9.54 -18.70 6.04
C ASP A 66 9.20 -17.51 6.92
N ASP A 67 8.86 -17.75 8.20
CA ASP A 67 8.55 -16.68 9.15
C ASP A 67 9.68 -15.63 9.15
N SER A 68 10.90 -16.06 8.90
CA SER A 68 12.07 -15.21 8.64
C SER A 68 11.87 -14.21 7.50
N LYS A 69 11.34 -14.62 6.34
CA LYS A 69 11.08 -13.74 5.19
C LYS A 69 9.95 -12.74 5.46
N LEU A 70 8.93 -13.17 6.21
CA LEU A 70 7.86 -12.26 6.67
C LEU A 70 8.41 -11.21 7.63
N ASN A 71 9.21 -11.64 8.61
CA ASN A 71 9.85 -10.75 9.56
C ASN A 71 10.82 -9.76 8.88
N GLU A 72 11.64 -10.23 7.95
CA GLU A 72 12.52 -9.37 7.15
C GLU A 72 11.74 -8.32 6.37
N THR A 73 10.65 -8.73 5.71
CA THR A 73 9.78 -7.81 4.96
C THR A 73 9.19 -6.75 5.89
N GLN A 74 8.69 -7.15 7.06
CA GLN A 74 8.16 -6.21 8.05
C GLN A 74 9.21 -5.21 8.55
N VAL A 75 10.45 -5.68 8.80
CA VAL A 75 11.56 -4.79 9.17
C VAL A 75 11.81 -3.76 8.06
N GLN A 76 11.80 -4.17 6.79
CA GLN A 76 11.97 -3.26 5.66
C GLN A 76 10.84 -2.24 5.57
N LEU A 77 9.58 -2.65 5.75
CA LEU A 77 8.43 -1.74 5.74
C LEU A 77 8.52 -0.70 6.85
N ARG A 78 8.95 -1.11 8.06
CA ARG A 78 9.19 -0.17 9.17
C ARG A 78 10.30 0.84 8.85
N LYS A 79 11.41 0.38 8.24
CA LYS A 79 12.48 1.29 7.80
C LYS A 79 11.98 2.32 6.78
N PHE A 80 11.18 1.88 5.81
CA PHE A 80 10.61 2.77 4.80
C PHE A 80 9.69 3.82 5.43
N ARG A 81 8.87 3.44 6.41
CA ARG A 81 8.05 4.37 7.19
C ARG A 81 8.91 5.44 7.86
N THR A 82 9.94 5.06 8.60
CA THR A 82 10.84 6.01 9.28
C THR A 82 11.53 6.97 8.29
N MET A 83 11.91 6.48 7.11
CA MET A 83 12.47 7.33 6.05
C MET A 83 11.45 8.32 5.49
N LEU A 84 10.21 7.89 5.25
CA LEU A 84 9.13 8.75 4.77
C LEU A 84 8.76 9.82 5.78
N ASP A 85 8.76 9.49 7.08
CA ASP A 85 8.51 10.45 8.17
C ASP A 85 9.62 11.52 8.27
N SER A 86 10.81 11.26 7.73
CA SER A 86 11.94 12.21 7.68
C SER A 86 11.94 13.10 6.42
N MET A 87 10.96 12.95 5.54
CA MET A 87 10.81 13.76 4.32
C MET A 87 9.99 15.03 4.59
N THR A 88 10.23 16.05 3.78
CA THR A 88 9.42 17.28 3.76
C THR A 88 8.17 17.09 2.89
N SER A 89 7.15 17.94 3.06
CA SER A 89 5.92 17.87 2.25
C SER A 89 6.19 17.93 0.75
N ALA A 90 7.09 18.82 0.32
CA ALA A 90 7.48 18.92 -1.09
C ALA A 90 8.09 17.62 -1.64
N GLU A 91 8.85 16.90 -0.82
CA GLU A 91 9.46 15.62 -1.20
C GLU A 91 8.45 14.48 -1.21
N LEU A 92 7.45 14.52 -0.31
CA LEU A 92 6.36 13.56 -0.30
C LEU A 92 5.45 13.70 -1.52
N ASP A 93 5.24 14.93 -1.97
CA ASP A 93 4.38 15.24 -3.11
C ASP A 93 5.12 15.02 -4.45
N ASP A 94 6.44 15.28 -4.50
CA ASP A 94 7.28 15.01 -5.68
C ASP A 94 8.58 14.27 -5.34
N ALA A 95 8.61 12.96 -5.62
CA ALA A 95 9.80 12.14 -5.44
C ALA A 95 10.98 12.52 -6.35
N ASN A 96 10.75 13.21 -7.48
CA ASN A 96 11.80 13.54 -8.44
C ASN A 96 12.80 14.58 -7.90
N ILE A 97 12.39 15.37 -6.91
CA ILE A 97 13.28 16.37 -6.31
C ILE A 97 14.30 15.70 -5.38
N ILE A 98 14.08 14.45 -4.95
CA ILE A 98 14.93 13.70 -4.03
C ILE A 98 16.19 13.19 -4.75
N LYS A 99 17.16 14.11 -4.90
CA LYS A 99 18.51 13.83 -5.39
C LYS A 99 19.46 13.44 -4.24
N SER A 100 20.77 13.41 -4.51
CA SER A 100 21.78 12.93 -3.55
C SER A 100 21.80 13.70 -2.23
N GLU A 101 21.71 15.04 -2.25
CA GLU A 101 21.75 15.85 -1.04
C GLU A 101 20.55 15.61 -0.13
N ARG A 102 19.34 15.57 -0.71
CA ARG A 102 18.11 15.27 0.03
C ARG A 102 18.13 13.85 0.56
N ALA A 103 18.60 12.88 -0.24
CA ALA A 103 18.77 11.50 0.22
C ALA A 103 19.75 11.41 1.40
N HIS A 104 20.85 12.18 1.40
CA HIS A 104 21.75 12.26 2.55
C HIS A 104 21.09 12.87 3.78
N ARG A 105 20.30 13.94 3.62
CA ARG A 105 19.57 14.56 4.72
C ARG A 105 18.53 13.61 5.31
N ILE A 106 17.72 12.97 4.47
CA ILE A 106 16.70 11.99 4.89
C ILE A 106 17.36 10.83 5.63
N ALA A 107 18.43 10.26 5.05
CA ALA A 107 19.20 9.18 5.68
C ALA A 107 19.69 9.56 7.08
N ARG A 108 20.25 10.77 7.25
CA ARG A 108 20.67 11.29 8.56
C ARG A 108 19.50 11.48 9.52
N GLY A 109 18.39 12.05 9.05
CA GLY A 109 17.18 12.28 9.85
C GLY A 109 16.50 11.00 10.31
N SER A 110 16.53 9.95 9.47
CA SER A 110 15.88 8.67 9.75
C SER A 110 16.81 7.64 10.42
N GLY A 111 18.09 7.97 10.65
CA GLY A 111 19.09 7.02 11.16
C GLY A 111 19.45 5.87 10.19
N HIS A 112 19.29 6.10 8.89
CA HIS A 112 19.53 5.12 7.83
C HIS A 112 20.69 5.51 6.91
N LYS A 113 21.05 4.62 5.98
CA LYS A 113 22.10 4.88 4.98
C LYS A 113 21.51 5.44 3.68
N PRO A 114 22.23 6.31 2.95
CA PRO A 114 21.79 6.81 1.64
C PRO A 114 21.37 5.74 0.62
N PRO A 115 22.02 4.56 0.55
CA PRO A 115 21.57 3.48 -0.32
C PRO A 115 20.19 2.91 0.05
N GLU A 116 19.82 2.93 1.33
CA GLU A 116 18.49 2.48 1.79
C GLU A 116 17.40 3.45 1.32
N VAL A 117 17.66 4.77 1.38
CA VAL A 117 16.76 5.79 0.81
C VAL A 117 16.60 5.61 -0.70
N ARG A 118 17.69 5.29 -1.42
CA ARG A 118 17.60 4.96 -2.86
C ARG A 118 16.79 3.68 -3.11
N ALA A 119 16.84 2.71 -2.20
CA ALA A 119 16.02 1.49 -2.30
C ALA A 119 14.53 1.80 -2.13
N LEU A 120 14.17 2.67 -1.18
CA LEU A 120 12.81 3.20 -1.03
C LEU A 120 12.32 3.86 -2.33
N LEU A 121 13.14 4.73 -2.94
CA LEU A 121 12.77 5.41 -4.19
C LEU A 121 12.54 4.42 -5.35
N ARG A 122 13.38 3.38 -5.47
CA ARG A 122 13.18 2.30 -6.45
C ARG A 122 11.90 1.51 -6.19
N TYR A 123 11.59 1.24 -4.93
CA TYR A 123 10.36 0.57 -4.54
C TYR A 123 9.14 1.41 -4.93
N TYR A 124 9.14 2.70 -4.57
CA TYR A 124 8.12 3.65 -4.98
C TYR A 124 7.92 3.70 -6.50
N GLU A 125 9.00 3.76 -7.29
CA GLU A 125 8.89 3.82 -8.74
C GLU A 125 8.30 2.53 -9.34
N THR A 126 8.67 1.37 -8.79
CA THR A 126 8.08 0.08 -9.16
C THR A 126 6.58 0.05 -8.86
N THR A 127 6.18 0.46 -7.65
CA THR A 127 4.79 0.52 -7.23
C THR A 127 3.98 1.51 -8.09
N LYS A 128 4.56 2.68 -8.37
CA LYS A 128 3.98 3.69 -9.27
C LYS A 128 3.75 3.12 -10.68
N LYS A 129 4.73 2.41 -11.23
CA LYS A 129 4.62 1.76 -12.55
C LYS A 129 3.54 0.69 -12.57
N ALA A 130 3.43 -0.13 -11.50
CA ALA A 130 2.38 -1.12 -11.38
C ALA A 130 0.98 -0.48 -11.31
N ALA A 131 0.82 0.54 -10.46
CA ALA A 131 -0.43 1.31 -10.35
C ALA A 131 -0.82 1.98 -11.69
N HIS A 132 0.15 2.55 -12.38
CA HIS A 132 -0.07 3.17 -13.68
C HIS A 132 -0.37 2.13 -14.77
N GLY A 133 0.28 0.96 -14.76
CA GLY A 133 0.03 -0.12 -15.70
C GLY A 133 -1.39 -0.69 -15.63
N ILE A 134 -1.95 -0.75 -14.41
CA ILE A 134 -3.35 -1.13 -14.17
C ILE A 134 -4.32 -0.06 -14.72
N THR A 135 -3.98 1.22 -14.53
CA THR A 135 -4.81 2.36 -14.98
C THR A 135 -4.76 2.58 -16.49
N SER A 136 -3.59 2.44 -17.09
CA SER A 136 -3.35 2.67 -18.53
C SER A 136 -3.89 1.55 -19.42
N ASN A 137 -4.21 0.38 -18.86
CA ASN A 137 -4.85 -0.69 -19.59
C ASN A 137 -6.38 -0.49 -19.63
N ARG A 138 -6.83 0.33 -20.60
CA ARG A 138 -8.25 0.72 -20.79
C ARG A 138 -9.21 -0.47 -20.85
N ARG A 139 -8.76 -1.65 -21.30
CA ARG A 139 -9.54 -2.90 -21.29
C ARG A 139 -9.73 -3.46 -19.88
N LEU A 140 -8.66 -3.49 -19.08
CA LEU A 140 -8.70 -3.95 -17.70
C LEU A 140 -9.56 -3.04 -16.82
N ARG A 141 -9.46 -1.71 -17.00
CA ARG A 141 -10.32 -0.73 -16.31
C ARG A 141 -11.80 -0.99 -16.58
N ARG A 142 -12.19 -1.17 -17.85
CA ARG A 142 -13.58 -1.50 -18.22
C ARG A 142 -14.04 -2.85 -17.66
N GLN A 143 -13.13 -3.81 -17.48
CA GLN A 143 -13.44 -5.11 -16.91
C GLN A 143 -13.64 -5.03 -15.39
N ILE A 144 -12.79 -4.28 -14.68
CA ILE A 144 -12.95 -4.00 -13.25
C ILE A 144 -14.23 -3.20 -12.99
N GLU A 145 -14.53 -2.19 -13.82
CA GLU A 145 -15.75 -1.40 -13.73
C GLU A 145 -17.02 -2.24 -13.94
N ARG A 146 -16.99 -3.20 -14.89
CA ARG A 146 -18.07 -4.18 -15.07
C ARG A 146 -18.21 -5.14 -13.89
N GLN A 147 -17.10 -5.52 -13.24
CA GLN A 147 -17.14 -6.39 -12.07
C GLN A 147 -17.61 -5.67 -10.81
N MET A 148 -17.24 -4.40 -10.62
CA MET A 148 -17.76 -3.58 -9.52
C MET A 148 -19.23 -3.21 -9.70
N SER A 149 -19.69 -3.01 -10.95
CA SER A 149 -21.11 -2.76 -11.25
C SER A 149 -22.01 -3.98 -11.06
N GLN A 150 -21.47 -5.20 -10.95
CA GLN A 150 -22.26 -6.42 -10.70
C GLN A 150 -22.23 -6.87 -9.23
N GLY A 151 -21.56 -6.13 -8.34
CA GLY A 151 -21.40 -6.50 -6.93
C GLY A 151 -21.64 -5.34 -5.96
N GLY A 152 -22.89 -4.87 -5.85
CA GLY A 152 -23.38 -4.22 -4.63
C GLY A 152 -23.91 -2.79 -4.73
N THR A 153 -25.19 -2.65 -5.03
CA THR A 153 -26.08 -1.70 -4.33
C THR A 153 -27.39 -2.43 -4.03
N PRO A 154 -27.75 -2.72 -2.76
CA PRO A 154 -29.10 -3.13 -2.44
C PRO A 154 -30.07 -1.95 -2.67
N PRO A 155 -31.27 -2.17 -3.23
CA PRO A 155 -32.24 -1.10 -3.41
C PRO A 155 -32.77 -0.66 -2.05
N HIS A 156 -32.76 0.65 -1.81
CA HIS A 156 -33.59 1.28 -0.80
C HIS A 156 -35.07 1.08 -1.18
N SER A 157 -35.83 0.41 -0.33
CA SER A 157 -37.28 0.57 -0.13
C SER A 157 -37.64 0.02 1.24
#